data_AF-A0A2M8Q6T9-F1
#
_entry.id   AF-A0A2M8Q6T9-F1
#
_cell.length_a   1.000
_cell.length_b   1.000
_cell.length_c   1.000
_cell.angle_alpha   90.00
_cell.angle_beta   90.00
_cell.angle_gamma   90.00
#
_symmetry.space_group_name_H-M   'P 1'
#
loop_
_entity.id
_entity.type
_entity.pdbx_description
1 polymer ?
#
loop_
_entity_poly.entity_id
_entity_poly.type
_entity_poly.pdbx_seq_one_letter_code
_entity_poly.pdbx_strand_id
1 'polypeptide(L)'
;AVDIVERPADFTRWRAIVLPGQGAFGDSVNNLRRQGFERPLLDAVHSGVPLLGICVGMQLLFDSSEEMGQHEGLHLIPGAVRRFPDDMPDPIHPGRSLRVPQIGWNQLHLRQRDPLLDHVPDGAYAY
;
A
#
# COMPACT_ATOMS: atom_id res chain seq x y z
N ALA A 1 -2.60 8.34 -21.57
CA ALA A 1 -3.29 7.05 -21.81
C ALA A 1 -3.04 6.17 -20.60
N VAL A 2 -3.99 5.29 -20.27
CA VAL A 2 -3.88 4.30 -19.19
C VAL A 2 -4.09 2.94 -19.82
N ASP A 3 -3.20 1.99 -19.51
CA ASP A 3 -3.29 0.62 -20.00
C ASP A 3 -3.51 -0.32 -18.81
N ILE A 4 -4.41 -1.29 -18.98
CA ILE A 4 -4.58 -2.39 -18.03
C ILE A 4 -3.68 -3.54 -18.48
N VAL A 5 -2.73 -3.92 -17.63
CA VAL A 5 -1.75 -4.95 -17.93
C VAL A 5 -2.18 -6.27 -17.29
N GLU A 6 -2.73 -7.17 -18.09
CA GLU A 6 -3.29 -8.46 -17.62
C GLU A 6 -2.31 -9.63 -17.74
N ARG A 7 -1.12 -9.40 -18.32
CA ARG A 7 -0.05 -10.41 -18.46
C ARG A 7 1.32 -9.78 -18.22
N PRO A 8 2.30 -10.53 -17.70
CA PRO A 8 3.68 -10.05 -17.57
C PRO A 8 4.22 -9.54 -18.90
N ALA A 9 4.88 -8.39 -18.85
CA ALA A 9 5.52 -7.74 -19.97
C ALA A 9 6.69 -6.90 -19.45
N ASP A 10 7.46 -6.27 -20.34
CA ASP A 10 8.43 -5.25 -19.93
C ASP A 10 7.68 -3.98 -19.46
N PHE A 11 7.77 -3.68 -18.16
CA PHE A 11 7.09 -2.54 -17.54
C PHE A 11 7.85 -1.21 -17.67
N THR A 12 9.08 -1.22 -18.19
CA THR A 12 9.90 -0.01 -18.37
C THR A 12 9.36 0.94 -19.43
N ARG A 13 8.46 0.46 -20.30
CA ARG A 13 7.84 1.28 -21.35
C ARG A 13 6.80 2.27 -20.84
N TRP A 14 6.32 2.13 -19.60
CA TRP A 14 5.38 3.06 -18.99
C TRP A 14 6.09 4.12 -18.17
N ARG A 15 5.48 5.31 -18.09
CA ARG A 15 6.03 6.43 -17.32
C ARG A 15 5.82 6.31 -15.81
N ALA A 16 4.86 5.48 -15.39
CA ALA A 16 4.54 5.19 -14.02
C ALA A 16 3.69 3.91 -13.97
N ILE A 17 3.69 3.24 -12.83
CA ILE A 17 2.92 2.03 -12.55
C ILE A 17 1.98 2.31 -11.37
N VAL A 18 0.74 1.86 -11.48
CA VAL A 18 -0.21 1.84 -10.36
C VAL A 18 -0.46 0.38 -9.99
N LEU A 19 -0.17 0.01 -8.75
CA LEU A 19 -0.46 -1.31 -8.20
C LEU A 19 -1.66 -1.21 -7.25
N PRO A 20 -2.89 -1.46 -7.74
CA PRO A 20 -4.06 -1.55 -6.88
C PRO A 20 -4.07 -2.90 -6.13
N GLY A 21 -4.75 -2.97 -5.00
CA GLY A 21 -4.97 -4.23 -4.30
C GLY A 21 -6.13 -4.16 -3.31
N GLN A 22 -6.80 -5.29 -3.12
CA GLN A 22 -7.89 -5.50 -2.18
C GLN A 22 -7.86 -6.95 -1.67
N GLY A 23 -8.49 -7.22 -0.53
CA GLY A 23 -8.46 -8.54 0.12
C GLY A 23 -7.26 -8.71 1.03
N ALA A 24 -6.80 -9.95 1.20
CA ALA A 24 -5.70 -10.27 2.11
C ALA A 24 -4.32 -10.06 1.46
N PHE A 25 -3.34 -9.64 2.26
CA PHE A 25 -1.94 -9.44 1.88
C PHE A 25 -1.34 -10.71 1.24
N GLY A 26 -1.45 -11.84 1.94
CA GLY A 26 -0.90 -13.12 1.50
C GLY A 26 -1.47 -13.58 0.16
N ASP A 27 -2.79 -13.50 -0.02
CA ASP A 27 -3.44 -13.85 -1.28
C ASP A 27 -3.01 -12.95 -2.43
N SER A 28 -2.90 -11.65 -2.17
CA SER A 28 -2.53 -10.64 -3.15
C SER A 28 -1.09 -10.83 -3.65
N VAL A 29 -0.12 -10.95 -2.73
CA VAL A 29 1.29 -11.16 -3.11
C VAL A 29 1.49 -12.50 -3.80
N ASN A 30 0.84 -13.57 -3.29
CA ASN A 30 0.95 -14.89 -3.90
C ASN A 30 0.32 -14.92 -5.30
N ASN A 31 -0.79 -14.20 -5.52
CA ASN A 31 -1.39 -14.08 -6.84
C ASN A 31 -0.46 -13.34 -7.82
N LEU A 32 0.11 -12.21 -7.39
CA LEU A 32 1.07 -11.43 -8.17
C LEU A 32 2.29 -12.28 -8.59
N ARG A 33 2.82 -13.08 -7.66
CA ARG A 33 3.90 -14.05 -7.91
C ARG A 33 3.51 -15.15 -8.87
N ARG A 34 2.38 -15.82 -8.62
CA ARG A 34 1.87 -16.91 -9.48
C ARG A 34 1.63 -16.45 -10.92
N GLN A 35 1.17 -15.21 -11.09
CA GLN A 35 0.94 -14.64 -12.42
C GLN A 35 2.23 -14.11 -13.08
N GLY A 36 3.38 -14.13 -12.39
CA GLY A 36 4.68 -13.74 -12.95
C GLY A 36 4.91 -12.23 -13.01
N PHE A 37 4.17 -11.43 -12.24
CA PHE A 37 4.26 -9.97 -12.26
C PHE A 37 5.37 -9.40 -11.36
N GLU A 38 5.84 -10.15 -10.36
CA GLU A 38 6.81 -9.67 -9.36
C GLU A 38 8.09 -9.18 -10.03
N ARG A 39 8.72 -10.04 -10.83
CA ARG A 39 10.01 -9.70 -11.44
C ARG A 39 9.94 -8.49 -12.38
N PRO A 40 9.02 -8.42 -13.37
CA PRO A 40 8.94 -7.24 -14.23
C PRO A 40 8.59 -5.95 -13.48
N LEU A 41 7.78 -6.04 -12.42
CA LEU A 41 7.48 -4.91 -11.55
C LEU A 41 8.73 -4.40 -10.84
N LEU A 42 9.47 -5.29 -10.19
CA LEU A 42 10.71 -4.95 -9.49
C LEU A 42 11.77 -4.41 -10.46
N ASP A 43 11.94 -5.03 -11.62
CA ASP A 43 12.87 -4.58 -12.66
C ASP A 43 12.55 -3.14 -13.11
N ALA A 44 11.27 -2.82 -13.32
CA ALA A 44 10.86 -1.47 -13.69
C ALA A 44 11.09 -0.45 -12.56
N VAL A 45 10.76 -0.79 -11.30
CA VAL A 45 11.03 0.08 -10.16
C VAL A 45 12.53 0.36 -10.01
N HIS A 46 13.38 -0.68 -10.12
CA HIS A 46 14.83 -0.52 -10.06
C HIS A 46 15.40 0.27 -11.24
N SER A 47 14.74 0.26 -12.40
CA SER A 47 15.08 1.11 -13.54
C SER A 47 14.66 2.59 -13.39
N GLY A 48 13.94 2.92 -12.31
CA GLY A 48 13.50 4.27 -11.99
C GLY A 48 12.07 4.60 -12.41
N VAL A 49 11.26 3.62 -12.82
CA VAL A 49 9.83 3.84 -13.09
C VAL A 49 9.09 4.06 -11.75
N PRO A 50 8.41 5.21 -11.56
CA PRO A 50 7.62 5.46 -10.36
C PRO A 50 6.50 4.44 -10.17
N LEU A 51 6.32 3.97 -8.93
CA LEU A 51 5.28 3.03 -8.53
C LEU A 51 4.38 3.65 -7.45
N LEU A 52 3.07 3.61 -7.68
CA LEU A 52 2.04 3.97 -6.70
C LEU A 52 1.27 2.71 -6.28
N GLY A 53 1.47 2.25 -5.05
CA GLY A 53 0.64 1.22 -4.44
C GLY A 53 -0.62 1.82 -3.81
N ILE A 54 -1.79 1.19 -4.01
CA ILE A 54 -3.07 1.64 -3.42
C ILE A 54 -3.65 0.54 -2.53
N CYS A 55 -4.01 0.90 -1.29
CA CYS A 55 -4.56 0.00 -0.27
C CYS A 55 -3.63 -1.22 -0.05
N VAL A 56 -4.07 -2.44 -0.39
CA VAL A 56 -3.21 -3.63 -0.26
C VAL A 56 -1.99 -3.52 -1.17
N GLY A 57 -2.12 -2.89 -2.35
CA GLY A 57 -0.97 -2.67 -3.23
C GLY A 57 0.12 -1.80 -2.60
N MET A 58 -0.24 -0.87 -1.71
CA MET A 58 0.73 -0.11 -0.89
C MET A 58 1.37 -1.02 0.16
N GLN A 59 0.57 -1.85 0.82
CA GLN A 59 1.05 -2.78 1.84
C GLN A 59 2.09 -3.75 1.27
N LEU A 60 1.88 -4.26 0.05
CA LEU A 60 2.80 -5.19 -0.59
C LEU A 60 4.21 -4.63 -0.79
N LEU A 61 4.39 -3.31 -0.79
CA LEU A 61 5.71 -2.68 -0.96
C LEU A 61 6.63 -2.92 0.24
N PHE A 62 6.07 -3.23 1.40
CA PHE A 62 6.82 -3.49 2.63
C PHE A 62 7.50 -4.87 2.64
N ASP A 63 8.31 -5.14 3.67
CA ASP A 63 8.99 -6.43 3.82
C ASP A 63 8.01 -7.57 4.12
N SER A 64 7.03 -7.35 5.00
CA SER A 64 6.12 -8.42 5.41
C SER A 64 4.80 -7.95 6.00
N SER A 65 3.88 -8.90 6.21
CA SER A 65 2.63 -8.72 6.94
C SER A 65 2.33 -9.92 7.83
N GLU A 66 1.70 -9.66 8.98
CA GLU A 66 1.20 -10.67 9.92
C GLU A 66 -0.26 -11.08 9.69
N GLU A 67 -0.91 -10.55 8.65
CA GLU A 67 -2.30 -10.84 8.35
C GLU A 67 -2.51 -12.32 7.97
N MET A 68 -3.29 -13.03 8.81
CA MET A 68 -3.62 -14.45 8.61
C MET A 68 -2.37 -15.35 8.48
N GLY A 69 -1.28 -15.00 9.16
CA GLY A 69 0.01 -15.69 9.07
C GLY A 69 1.14 -14.72 8.72
N GLN A 70 2.35 -15.25 8.55
CA GLN A 70 3.50 -14.44 8.15
C GLN A 70 3.67 -14.55 6.63
N HIS A 71 3.70 -13.40 5.95
CA HIS A 71 3.83 -13.33 4.50
C HIS A 71 4.89 -12.30 4.10
N GLU A 72 5.78 -12.68 3.19
CA GLU A 72 6.81 -11.79 2.64
C GLU A 72 6.21 -10.92 1.52
N GLY A 73 6.48 -9.62 1.57
CA GLY A 73 6.12 -8.61 0.58
C GLY A 73 7.14 -8.48 -0.54
N LEU A 74 7.22 -7.29 -1.14
CA LEU A 74 8.08 -6.99 -2.29
C LEU A 74 9.44 -6.40 -1.90
N HIS A 75 9.66 -6.10 -0.61
CA HIS A 75 10.93 -5.58 -0.07
C HIS A 75 11.41 -4.27 -0.73
N LEU A 76 10.48 -3.41 -1.14
CA LEU A 76 10.80 -2.08 -1.69
C LEU A 76 10.92 -1.03 -0.58
N ILE A 77 10.23 -1.23 0.53
CA ILE A 77 10.22 -0.35 1.69
C ILE A 77 10.48 -1.18 2.95
N PRO A 78 11.49 -0.86 3.76
CA PRO A 78 11.73 -1.57 5.01
C PRO A 78 10.55 -1.42 5.98
N GLY A 79 10.11 -2.52 6.59
CA GLY A 79 9.07 -2.53 7.62
C GLY A 79 8.02 -3.63 7.44
N ALA A 80 7.16 -3.77 8.46
CA ALA A 80 6.10 -4.78 8.48
C ALA A 80 4.72 -4.13 8.65
N VAL A 81 3.75 -4.63 7.88
CA VAL A 81 2.33 -4.26 7.99
C VAL A 81 1.73 -5.06 9.14
N ARG A 82 1.16 -4.35 10.13
CA ARG A 82 0.65 -4.94 11.37
C ARG A 82 -0.79 -4.56 11.63
N ARG A 83 -1.49 -5.42 12.36
CA ARG A 83 -2.84 -5.13 12.82
C ARG A 83 -2.80 -4.00 13.84
N PHE A 84 -3.78 -3.09 13.77
CA PHE A 84 -3.99 -2.14 14.87
C PHE A 84 -4.35 -2.87 16.17
N PRO A 85 -3.82 -2.44 17.33
CA PRO A 85 -4.20 -3.00 18.64
C PRO A 85 -5.70 -2.89 18.89
N ASP A 86 -6.32 -3.97 19.41
CA ASP A 86 -7.75 -4.00 19.72
C ASP A 86 -8.12 -3.14 20.95
N ASP A 87 -7.13 -2.79 21.77
CA ASP A 87 -7.27 -2.00 23.01
C ASP A 87 -6.82 -0.55 22.84
N MET A 88 -6.61 -0.08 21.61
CA MET A 88 -6.22 1.30 21.34
C MET A 88 -7.28 2.28 21.88
N PRO A 89 -6.95 3.19 22.81
CA PRO A 89 -7.94 4.07 23.45
C PRO A 89 -8.54 5.08 22.47
N ASP A 90 -9.84 5.31 22.58
CA ASP A 90 -10.53 6.36 21.82
C ASP A 90 -10.30 7.72 22.50
N PRO A 91 -9.56 8.66 21.84
CA PRO A 91 -9.23 9.96 22.44
C PRO A 91 -10.46 10.87 22.60
N ILE A 92 -11.57 10.57 21.90
CA ILE A 92 -12.80 11.37 21.93
C ILE A 92 -13.80 10.80 22.94
N HIS A 93 -13.76 9.49 23.19
CA HIS A 93 -14.68 8.80 24.11
C HIS A 93 -13.91 8.06 25.21
N PRO A 94 -13.59 8.73 26.34
CA PRO A 94 -12.86 8.11 27.45
C PRO A 94 -13.49 6.80 27.93
N GLY A 95 -12.65 5.78 28.14
CA GLY A 95 -13.09 4.44 28.55
C GLY A 95 -13.56 3.53 27.41
N ARG A 96 -13.44 3.96 26.15
CA ARG A 96 -13.69 3.13 24.96
C ARG A 96 -12.40 2.89 24.18
N SER A 97 -12.38 1.79 23.42
CA SER A 97 -11.33 1.49 22.44
C SER A 97 -11.82 1.78 21.02
N LEU A 98 -10.90 2.17 20.14
CA LEU A 98 -11.13 2.32 18.72
C LEU A 98 -11.47 0.96 18.09
N ARG A 99 -12.35 0.98 17.09
CA ARG A 99 -12.72 -0.24 16.36
C ARG A 99 -11.71 -0.53 15.25
N VAL A 100 -11.42 -1.81 15.07
CA VAL A 100 -10.60 -2.34 13.97
C VAL A 100 -11.51 -3.14 13.02
N PRO A 101 -11.45 -2.93 11.69
CA PRO A 101 -10.55 -2.02 10.97
C PRO A 101 -10.94 -0.54 11.12
N GLN A 102 -9.99 0.35 10.84
CA GLN A 102 -10.26 1.77 10.67
C GLN A 102 -11.14 1.94 9.42
N ILE A 103 -12.38 2.36 9.61
CA ILE A 103 -13.32 2.69 8.53
C ILE A 103 -13.83 4.10 8.77
N GLY A 104 -13.53 5.00 7.83
CA GLY A 104 -14.00 6.38 7.87
C GLY A 104 -12.96 7.35 7.36
N TRP A 105 -13.36 8.61 7.28
CA TRP A 105 -12.48 9.70 6.89
C TRP A 105 -11.54 10.05 8.03
N ASN A 106 -10.24 10.10 7.76
CA ASN A 106 -9.23 10.47 8.75
C ASN A 106 -8.32 11.59 8.21
N GLN A 107 -7.65 12.29 9.11
CA GLN A 107 -6.84 13.45 8.75
C GLN A 107 -5.44 13.03 8.31
N LEU A 108 -4.95 13.67 7.25
CA LEU A 108 -3.56 13.60 6.84
C LEU A 108 -2.78 14.73 7.51
N HIS A 109 -1.69 14.37 8.19
CA HIS A 109 -0.74 15.32 8.75
C HIS A 109 0.56 15.28 7.96
N LEU A 110 0.84 16.37 7.22
CA LEU A 110 1.97 16.45 6.31
C LEU A 110 3.28 16.56 7.10
N ARG A 111 4.18 15.60 6.91
CA ARG A 111 5.48 15.56 7.60
C ARG A 111 6.60 16.25 6.84
N GLN A 112 6.46 16.36 5.52
CA GLN A 112 7.39 16.99 4.60
C GLN A 112 6.63 17.43 3.34
N ARG A 113 7.26 18.27 2.50
CA ARG A 113 6.71 18.62 1.19
C ARG A 113 6.80 17.41 0.26
N ASP A 114 5.68 17.07 -0.38
CA ASP A 114 5.59 15.96 -1.33
C ASP A 114 4.74 16.40 -2.54
N PRO A 115 5.24 16.29 -3.78
CA PRO A 115 4.49 16.64 -4.99
C PRO A 115 3.15 15.89 -5.15
N LEU A 116 3.01 14.69 -4.57
CA LEU A 116 1.74 13.94 -4.59
C LEU A 116 0.65 14.61 -3.75
N LEU A 117 1.06 15.45 -2.79
CA LEU A 117 0.18 16.16 -1.86
C LEU A 117 0.13 17.66 -2.17
N ASP A 118 0.60 18.08 -3.35
CA ASP A 118 0.43 19.45 -3.81
C ASP A 118 -1.06 19.84 -3.80
N HIS A 119 -1.36 21.00 -3.22
CA HIS A 119 -2.71 21.51 -3.01
C HIS A 119 -3.60 20.72 -2.02
N VAL A 120 -3.06 19.70 -1.35
CA VAL A 120 -3.74 19.07 -0.20
C VAL A 120 -3.33 19.83 1.07
N PRO A 121 -4.26 20.53 1.76
CA PRO A 121 -3.91 21.24 2.98
C PRO A 121 -3.60 20.27 4.12
N ASP A 122 -2.73 20.69 5.04
CA ASP A 122 -2.51 19.94 6.29
C ASP A 122 -3.82 19.81 7.08
N GLY A 123 -4.06 18.62 7.64
CA GLY A 123 -5.31 18.28 8.32
C GLY A 123 -6.48 17.98 7.39
N ALA A 124 -6.26 17.90 6.07
CA ALA A 124 -7.27 17.43 5.11
C ALA A 124 -7.74 16.02 5.44
N TYR A 125 -9.02 15.77 5.24
CA TYR A 125 -9.59 14.44 5.38
C TYR A 125 -9.39 13.61 4.12
N ALA A 126 -8.96 12.36 4.29
CA ALA A 126 -8.86 11.34 3.25
C ALA A 126 -9.54 10.04 3.70
N TYR A 127 -9.86 9.19 2.73
CA TYR A 127 -10.42 7.86 2.92
C TYR A 127 -9.63 6.84 2.13
#